data_AF-A0A6G1RWQ9-F1
#
_entry.id   AF-A0A6G1RWQ9-F1
#
_cell.length_a   1.000
_cell.length_b   1.000
_cell.length_c   1.000
_cell.angle_alpha   90.00
_cell.angle_beta   90.00
_cell.angle_gamma   90.00
#
_symmetry.space_group_name_H-M   'P 1'
#
loop_
_entity.id
_entity.type
_entity.pdbx_description
1 polymer ?
#
loop_
_entity_poly.entity_id
_entity_poly.type
_entity_poly.pdbx_seq_one_letter_code
_entity_poly.pdbx_strand_id
1 'polypeptide(L)'
;NPTAMDDGNFYKILAQYKFVLAFENAVCEDYITEKLWRPLKLGVVPVYFGSPSIVDWLPSNKSAILVSSFSHPQELAHYIKSLDTNDQEYESYLQWKLKGDISNPRLLMAMKERKWGVQDITQENYIDTFECMVCNRVWENIRRKEQGWLPQSWKAQANHLSCPKPEAFWFSSSDPGWTSLREMWIPSFEQSKKEAWALRH
;
A
#
# COMPACT_ATOMS: atom_id res chain seq x y z
N ASN A 1 -3.32 22.69 15.85
CA ASN A 1 -2.17 22.58 14.93
C ASN A 1 -2.19 21.16 14.35
N PRO A 2 -2.84 20.92 13.20
CA PRO A 2 -3.00 19.58 12.66
C PRO A 2 -1.74 19.19 11.89
N THR A 3 -0.64 18.98 12.61
CA THR A 3 0.69 18.69 12.02
C THR A 3 0.93 17.21 11.75
N ALA A 4 -0.01 16.32 12.07
CA ALA A 4 0.08 14.91 11.76
C ALA A 4 -1.14 14.47 10.95
N MET A 5 -0.92 13.78 9.84
CA MET A 5 -1.98 13.15 9.04
C MET A 5 -2.66 11.95 9.76
N ASP A 6 -2.39 11.79 11.06
CA ASP A 6 -3.02 10.86 12.00
C ASP A 6 -3.75 11.64 13.13
N ASP A 7 -4.13 12.91 12.86
CA ASP A 7 -4.90 13.74 13.78
C ASP A 7 -6.39 13.34 13.78
N GLY A 8 -7.00 13.34 14.97
CA GLY A 8 -8.41 13.01 15.13
C GLY A 8 -9.34 13.95 14.36
N ASN A 9 -8.95 15.21 14.16
CA ASN A 9 -9.75 16.13 13.33
C ASN A 9 -9.71 15.75 11.85
N PHE A 10 -8.57 15.26 11.36
CA PHE A 10 -8.46 14.77 9.99
C PHE A 10 -9.38 13.57 9.76
N TYR A 11 -9.45 12.65 10.72
CA TYR A 11 -10.39 11.52 10.67
C TYR A 11 -11.86 11.95 10.71
N LYS A 12 -12.20 12.95 11.52
CA LYS A 12 -13.57 13.52 11.52
C LYS A 12 -13.94 14.11 10.15
N ILE A 13 -12.99 14.71 9.45
CA ILE A 13 -13.24 15.25 8.10
C ILE A 13 -13.45 14.10 7.12
N LEU A 14 -12.53 13.13 7.06
CA LEU A 14 -12.64 12.01 6.12
C LEU A 14 -13.94 11.20 6.31
N ALA A 15 -14.36 10.98 7.56
CA ALA A 15 -15.56 10.21 7.88
C ALA A 15 -16.88 10.88 7.41
N GLN A 16 -16.86 12.14 6.99
CA GLN A 16 -18.03 12.84 6.43
C GLN A 16 -18.27 12.55 4.95
N TYR A 17 -17.36 11.83 4.28
CA TYR A 17 -17.44 11.53 2.86
C TYR A 17 -17.69 10.05 2.60
N LYS A 18 -18.45 9.75 1.54
CA LYS A 18 -18.67 8.37 1.08
C LYS A 18 -17.41 7.78 0.40
N PHE A 19 -16.65 8.64 -0.28
CA PHE A 19 -15.48 8.25 -1.06
C PHE A 19 -14.25 9.10 -0.74
N VAL A 20 -13.07 8.48 -0.76
CA VAL A 20 -11.77 9.17 -0.63
C VAL A 20 -10.84 8.69 -1.74
N LEU A 21 -10.20 9.61 -2.45
CA LEU A 21 -9.13 9.27 -3.39
C LEU A 21 -7.90 8.82 -2.60
N ALA A 22 -7.55 7.54 -2.74
CA ALA A 22 -6.45 6.88 -2.06
C ALA A 22 -5.33 6.54 -3.06
N PHE A 23 -4.72 7.58 -3.63
CA PHE A 23 -3.72 7.43 -4.69
C PHE A 23 -2.32 7.43 -4.09
N GLU A 24 -1.54 6.40 -4.41
CA GLU A 24 -0.14 6.37 -4.09
C GLU A 24 0.66 7.29 -5.00
N ASN A 25 1.82 7.73 -4.50
CA ASN A 25 2.70 8.61 -5.26
C ASN A 25 3.33 7.91 -6.47
N ALA A 26 3.32 6.57 -6.48
CA ALA A 26 3.82 5.73 -7.56
C ALA A 26 3.08 4.38 -7.60
N VAL A 27 3.04 3.77 -8.78
CA VAL A 27 2.49 2.43 -9.00
C VAL A 27 3.64 1.44 -8.88
N CYS A 28 3.78 0.80 -7.71
CA CYS A 28 4.85 -0.16 -7.44
C CYS A 28 4.29 -1.38 -6.71
N GLU A 29 4.85 -2.56 -6.98
CA GLU A 29 4.54 -3.77 -6.22
C GLU A 29 4.75 -3.53 -4.72
N ASP A 30 3.79 -4.00 -3.92
CA ASP A 30 3.75 -3.92 -2.46
C ASP A 30 3.81 -2.50 -1.84
N TYR A 31 3.77 -1.44 -2.66
CA TYR A 31 3.74 -0.06 -2.17
C TYR A 31 2.31 0.36 -1.81
N ILE A 32 1.90 -0.02 -0.59
CA ILE A 32 0.58 0.25 -0.03
C ILE A 32 0.76 1.01 1.27
N THR A 33 0.26 2.24 1.31
CA THR A 33 0.49 3.14 2.43
C THR A 33 -0.81 3.41 3.21
N GLU A 34 -0.73 4.32 4.16
CA GLU A 34 -1.85 4.75 4.98
C GLU A 34 -3.03 5.31 4.18
N LYS A 35 -2.82 5.73 2.93
CA LYS A 35 -3.87 6.26 2.06
C LYS A 35 -4.99 5.26 1.81
N LEU A 36 -4.68 3.97 1.70
CA LEU A 36 -5.68 2.90 1.66
C LEU A 36 -6.30 2.68 3.05
N TRP A 37 -5.47 2.53 4.07
CA TRP A 37 -5.91 2.02 5.37
C TRP A 37 -6.77 3.00 6.15
N ARG A 38 -6.51 4.31 6.02
CA ARG A 38 -7.28 5.38 6.70
C ARG A 38 -8.77 5.35 6.35
N PRO A 39 -9.21 5.41 5.07
CA PRO A 39 -10.63 5.36 4.74
C PRO A 39 -11.28 4.02 5.15
N LEU A 40 -10.60 2.88 4.97
CA LEU A 40 -11.10 1.58 5.43
C LEU A 40 -11.37 1.58 6.95
N LYS A 41 -10.44 2.13 7.74
CA LYS A 41 -10.58 2.31 9.20
C LYS A 41 -11.76 3.21 9.56
N LEU A 42 -12.16 4.15 8.71
CA LEU A 42 -13.28 5.06 8.95
C LEU A 42 -14.62 4.58 8.37
N GLY A 43 -14.62 3.54 7.54
CA GLY A 43 -15.85 3.06 6.89
C GLY A 43 -16.21 3.90 5.66
N VAL A 44 -15.18 4.51 5.06
CA VAL A 44 -15.25 5.29 3.83
C VAL A 44 -14.69 4.43 2.72
N VAL A 45 -15.28 4.47 1.52
CA VAL A 45 -14.83 3.64 0.40
C VAL A 45 -13.64 4.31 -0.29
N PRO A 46 -12.43 3.72 -0.24
CA PRO A 46 -11.29 4.24 -0.98
C PRO A 46 -11.47 4.02 -2.49
N VAL A 47 -11.13 5.05 -3.26
CA VAL A 47 -10.88 4.97 -4.70
C VAL A 47 -9.37 4.87 -4.87
N TYR A 48 -8.87 3.65 -5.05
CA TYR A 48 -7.46 3.33 -4.92
C TYR A 48 -6.74 3.24 -6.27
N PHE A 49 -5.56 3.85 -6.34
CA PHE A 49 -4.61 3.71 -7.44
C PHE A 49 -3.20 3.66 -6.87
N GLY A 50 -2.44 2.59 -7.13
CA GLY A 50 -1.15 2.36 -6.48
C GLY A 50 -0.61 0.97 -6.80
N SER A 51 -0.35 0.15 -5.78
CA SER A 51 0.20 -1.19 -5.97
C SER A 51 -0.69 -2.11 -6.84
N PRO A 52 -0.12 -2.79 -7.85
CA PRO A 52 -0.80 -3.87 -8.56
C PRO A 52 -1.20 -5.04 -7.64
N SER A 53 -0.43 -5.29 -6.57
CA SER A 53 -0.71 -6.34 -5.58
C SER A 53 -1.79 -5.98 -4.56
N ILE A 54 -2.47 -4.83 -4.69
CA ILE A 54 -3.46 -4.35 -3.71
C ILE A 54 -4.55 -5.38 -3.36
N VAL A 55 -4.97 -6.18 -4.34
CA VAL A 55 -6.00 -7.21 -4.17
C VAL A 55 -5.64 -8.25 -3.13
N ASP A 56 -4.34 -8.50 -2.90
CA ASP A 56 -3.84 -9.40 -1.86
C ASP A 56 -4.11 -8.87 -0.43
N TRP A 57 -4.38 -7.57 -0.29
CA TRP A 57 -4.43 -6.86 0.99
C TRP A 57 -5.80 -6.25 1.30
N LEU A 58 -6.74 -6.26 0.35
CA LEU A 58 -8.09 -5.76 0.58
C LEU A 58 -8.89 -6.68 1.53
N PRO A 59 -9.69 -6.16 2.47
CA PRO A 59 -10.54 -6.98 3.34
C PRO A 59 -11.52 -7.89 2.58
N SER A 60 -12.01 -7.41 1.44
CA SER A 60 -12.91 -8.15 0.54
C SER A 60 -12.84 -7.57 -0.88
N ASN A 61 -13.38 -8.30 -1.87
CA ASN A 61 -13.50 -7.81 -3.24
C ASN A 61 -14.36 -6.53 -3.38
N LYS A 62 -15.25 -6.28 -2.40
CA LYS A 62 -16.02 -5.04 -2.29
C LYS A 62 -15.62 -4.30 -1.01
N SER A 63 -14.42 -3.74 -1.03
CA SER A 63 -13.91 -2.88 0.05
C SER A 63 -13.22 -1.62 -0.47
N ALA A 64 -12.86 -1.58 -1.75
CA ALA A 64 -12.25 -0.46 -2.44
C ALA A 64 -12.69 -0.43 -3.91
N ILE A 65 -12.73 0.75 -4.51
CA ILE A 65 -12.87 0.93 -5.96
C ILE A 65 -11.46 1.01 -6.55
N LEU A 66 -11.10 0.02 -7.37
CA LEU A 66 -9.79 -0.01 -8.02
C LEU A 66 -9.83 0.78 -9.32
N VAL A 67 -9.03 1.85 -9.40
CA VAL A 67 -8.94 2.70 -10.60
C VAL A 67 -8.43 1.92 -11.81
N SER A 68 -7.56 0.93 -11.59
CA SER A 68 -7.04 0.03 -12.63
C SER A 68 -8.10 -0.83 -13.32
N SER A 69 -9.31 -0.94 -12.75
CA SER A 69 -10.43 -1.65 -13.36
C SER A 69 -11.17 -0.84 -14.45
N PHE A 70 -10.78 0.42 -14.67
CA PHE A 70 -11.44 1.33 -15.62
C PHE A 70 -10.46 1.75 -16.70
N SER A 71 -10.92 1.78 -17.95
CA SER A 71 -10.08 2.15 -19.10
C SER A 71 -9.91 3.67 -19.23
N HIS A 72 -10.86 4.44 -18.70
CA HIS A 72 -10.86 5.89 -18.78
C HIS A 72 -11.43 6.54 -17.50
N PRO A 73 -10.91 7.71 -17.05
CA PRO A 73 -11.41 8.39 -15.85
C PRO A 73 -12.90 8.74 -15.90
N GLN A 74 -13.46 8.93 -17.10
CA GLN A 74 -14.89 9.15 -17.27
C GLN A 74 -15.73 7.95 -16.84
N GLU A 75 -15.27 6.72 -17.13
CA GLU A 75 -15.94 5.49 -16.69
C GLU A 75 -15.92 5.37 -15.17
N LEU A 76 -14.77 5.63 -14.55
CA LEU A 76 -14.63 5.70 -13.11
C LEU A 76 -15.59 6.74 -12.49
N ALA A 77 -15.66 7.93 -13.08
CA ALA A 77 -16.54 9.00 -12.60
C ALA A 77 -18.02 8.61 -12.71
N HIS A 78 -18.42 7.96 -13.81
CA HIS A 78 -19.78 7.43 -13.95
C HIS A 78 -20.07 6.34 -12.93
N TYR A 79 -19.12 5.43 -12.69
CA TYR A 79 -19.26 4.38 -11.70
C TYR A 79 -19.46 4.94 -10.29
N ILE A 80 -18.62 5.88 -9.86
CA ILE A 80 -18.74 6.54 -8.55
C ILE A 80 -20.09 7.24 -8.41
N LYS A 81 -20.55 7.97 -9.45
CA LYS A 81 -21.87 8.61 -9.42
C LYS A 81 -23.01 7.61 -9.28
N SER A 82 -22.93 6.49 -10.01
CA SER A 82 -23.97 5.45 -9.91
C SER A 82 -24.03 4.84 -8.51
N LEU A 83 -22.86 4.61 -7.90
CA LEU A 83 -22.73 4.10 -6.54
C LEU A 83 -23.20 5.12 -5.49
N ASP A 84 -22.95 6.40 -5.72
CA ASP A 84 -23.42 7.47 -4.85
C ASP A 84 -24.96 7.53 -4.79
N THR A 85 -25.63 7.28 -5.91
CA THR A 85 -27.10 7.29 -5.99
C THR A 85 -27.77 5.98 -5.55
N ASN A 86 -27.00 4.93 -5.25
CA ASN A 86 -27.51 3.62 -4.87
C ASN A 86 -26.93 3.18 -3.51
N ASP A 87 -27.66 3.51 -2.44
CA ASP A 87 -27.22 3.22 -1.08
C ASP A 87 -27.04 1.72 -0.82
N GLN A 88 -27.89 0.86 -1.40
CA GLN A 88 -27.76 -0.58 -1.24
C GLN A 88 -26.44 -1.10 -1.83
N GLU A 89 -26.09 -0.65 -3.04
CA GLU A 89 -24.84 -1.05 -3.69
C GLU A 89 -23.64 -0.43 -2.97
N TYR A 90 -23.73 0.82 -2.51
CA TYR A 90 -22.70 1.47 -1.69
C TYR A 90 -22.46 0.72 -0.37
N GLU A 91 -23.52 0.38 0.38
CA GLU A 91 -23.43 -0.37 1.63
C GLU A 91 -22.79 -1.75 1.45
N SER A 92 -22.89 -2.33 0.25
CA SER A 92 -22.21 -3.59 -0.07
C SER A 92 -20.69 -3.49 0.06
N TYR A 93 -20.10 -2.31 -0.13
CA TYR A 93 -18.67 -2.04 0.08
C TYR A 93 -18.24 -1.97 1.55
N LEU A 94 -19.22 -1.86 2.47
CA LEU A 94 -18.98 -1.72 3.90
C LEU A 94 -19.34 -2.99 4.69
N GLN A 95 -19.93 -3.99 4.04
CA GLN A 95 -20.41 -5.21 4.70
C GLN A 95 -19.32 -5.96 5.46
N TRP A 96 -18.10 -6.04 4.91
CA TRP A 96 -16.96 -6.69 5.56
C TRP A 96 -16.68 -6.07 6.93
N LYS A 97 -16.89 -4.76 7.07
CA LYS A 97 -16.66 -4.02 8.31
C LYS A 97 -17.83 -4.12 9.26
N LEU A 98 -19.06 -3.99 8.75
CA LEU A 98 -20.28 -4.04 9.55
C LEU A 98 -20.51 -5.42 10.16
N LYS A 99 -20.17 -6.49 9.42
CA LYS A 99 -20.29 -7.87 9.88
C LYS A 99 -19.02 -8.42 10.52
N GLY A 100 -17.88 -7.72 10.36
CA GLY A 100 -16.57 -8.22 10.76
C GLY A 100 -16.07 -9.40 9.94
N ASP A 101 -16.58 -9.57 8.71
CA ASP A 101 -16.30 -10.70 7.82
C ASP A 101 -15.26 -10.30 6.75
N ILE A 102 -13.99 -10.59 7.04
CA ILE A 102 -12.87 -10.42 6.11
C ILE A 102 -12.79 -11.68 5.24
N SER A 103 -13.07 -11.57 3.95
CA SER A 103 -13.11 -12.71 3.03
C SER A 103 -11.77 -13.00 2.34
N ASN A 104 -10.78 -12.12 2.47
CA ASN A 104 -9.46 -12.32 1.87
C ASN A 104 -8.60 -13.30 2.69
N PRO A 105 -8.33 -14.52 2.18
CA PRO A 105 -7.60 -15.53 2.94
C PRO A 105 -6.12 -15.17 3.10
N ARG A 106 -5.52 -14.47 2.13
CA ARG A 106 -4.11 -14.08 2.19
C ARG A 106 -3.89 -13.02 3.26
N LEU A 107 -4.78 -12.02 3.33
CA LEU A 107 -4.76 -11.03 4.40
C LEU A 107 -4.93 -11.69 5.78
N LEU A 108 -5.91 -12.59 5.92
CA LEU A 108 -6.13 -13.31 7.18
C LEU A 108 -4.91 -14.15 7.60
N MET A 109 -4.31 -14.87 6.66
CA MET A 109 -3.10 -15.66 6.90
C MET A 109 -1.94 -14.77 7.31
N ALA A 110 -1.70 -13.67 6.58
CA ALA A 110 -0.66 -12.71 6.91
C ALA A 110 -0.85 -12.11 8.31
N MET A 111 -2.07 -11.73 8.67
CA MET A 111 -2.38 -11.17 10.00
C MET A 111 -2.25 -12.20 11.12
N LYS A 112 -2.56 -13.48 10.85
CA LYS A 112 -2.42 -14.58 11.81
C LYS A 112 -0.96 -14.99 12.02
N GLU A 113 -0.15 -15.02 10.97
CA GLU A 113 1.24 -15.47 11.01
C GLU A 113 2.22 -14.37 11.42
N ARG A 114 1.79 -13.11 11.36
CA ARG A 114 2.60 -11.96 11.78
C ARG A 114 3.00 -12.11 13.24
N LYS A 115 4.30 -11.98 13.50
CA LYS A 115 4.89 -12.14 14.84
C LYS A 115 5.03 -10.83 15.62
N TRP A 116 4.92 -9.70 14.95
CA TRP A 116 5.07 -8.38 15.56
C TRP A 116 3.70 -7.69 15.75
N GLY A 117 3.64 -6.84 16.77
CA GLY A 117 2.53 -5.95 17.04
C GLY A 117 2.64 -4.62 16.30
N VAL A 118 1.52 -3.89 16.22
CA VAL A 118 1.49 -2.49 15.82
C VAL A 118 0.83 -1.73 16.97
N GLN A 119 1.57 -0.81 17.60
CA GLN A 119 1.09 -0.05 18.77
C GLN A 119 0.65 -0.94 19.95
N ASP A 120 1.20 -2.16 20.04
CA ASP A 120 0.95 -3.10 21.13
C ASP A 120 2.23 -3.25 21.94
N ILE A 121 2.23 -2.76 23.18
CA ILE A 121 3.38 -2.83 24.08
C ILE A 121 3.63 -4.24 24.64
N THR A 122 2.68 -5.16 24.45
CA THR A 122 2.79 -6.55 24.92
C THR A 122 3.41 -7.49 23.87
N GLN A 123 3.54 -7.02 22.63
CA GLN A 123 4.15 -7.76 21.52
C GLN A 123 5.48 -7.10 21.13
N GLU A 124 6.38 -7.90 20.54
CA GLU A 124 7.57 -7.38 19.89
C GLU A 124 7.17 -6.40 18.77
N ASN A 125 7.95 -5.35 18.59
CA ASN A 125 7.76 -4.47 17.44
C ASN A 125 8.45 -5.06 16.19
N TYR A 126 8.15 -4.51 15.02
CA TYR A 126 8.64 -5.04 13.75
C TYR A 126 10.18 -4.98 13.60
N ILE A 127 10.85 -4.04 14.28
CA ILE A 127 12.31 -3.96 14.32
C ILE A 127 12.86 -5.12 15.15
N ASP A 128 12.35 -5.33 16.36
CA ASP A 128 12.83 -6.40 17.25
C ASP A 128 12.69 -7.77 16.58
N THR A 129 11.53 -8.05 15.99
CA THR A 129 11.31 -9.32 15.29
C THR A 129 12.21 -9.47 14.06
N PHE A 130 12.49 -8.37 13.35
CA PHE A 130 13.43 -8.38 12.22
C PHE A 130 14.88 -8.66 12.69
N GLU A 131 15.32 -8.01 13.75
CA GLU A 131 16.65 -8.23 14.36
C GLU A 131 16.78 -9.69 14.83
N CYS A 132 15.77 -10.22 15.52
CA CYS A 132 15.69 -11.62 15.91
C CYS A 132 15.76 -12.57 14.69
N MET A 133 15.07 -12.26 13.60
CA MET A 133 15.15 -13.04 12.36
C MET A 133 16.57 -13.05 11.79
N VAL A 134 17.26 -11.90 11.77
CA VAL A 134 18.65 -11.81 11.29
C VAL A 134 19.58 -12.61 12.20
N CYS A 135 19.49 -12.43 13.52
CA CYS A 135 20.28 -13.15 14.50
C CYS A 135 20.12 -14.67 14.38
N ASN A 136 18.88 -15.15 14.25
CA ASN A 136 18.60 -16.57 14.06
C ASN A 136 19.24 -17.14 12.79
N ARG A 137 19.21 -16.39 11.68
CA ARG A 137 19.85 -16.79 10.42
C ARG A 137 21.38 -16.84 10.51
N VAL A 138 21.99 -15.88 11.21
CA VAL A 138 23.44 -15.87 11.45
C VAL A 138 23.85 -17.08 12.30
N TRP A 139 23.17 -17.31 13.43
CA TRP A 139 23.43 -18.44 14.31
C TRP A 139 23.23 -19.79 13.63
N GLU A 140 22.19 -19.94 12.82
CA GLU A 140 21.97 -21.14 12.03
C GLU A 140 23.14 -21.44 11.09
N ASN A 141 23.68 -20.42 10.42
CA ASN A 141 24.85 -20.59 9.56
C ASN A 141 26.14 -20.90 10.33
N ILE A 142 26.30 -20.40 11.56
CA ILE A 142 27.43 -20.77 12.42
C ILE A 142 27.36 -22.26 12.75
N ARG A 143 26.21 -22.74 13.24
CA ARG A 143 26.00 -24.16 13.59
C ARG A 143 26.17 -25.08 12.39
N ARG A 144 25.67 -24.68 11.22
CA ARG A 144 25.88 -25.42 9.96
C ARG A 144 27.36 -25.59 9.65
N LYS A 145 28.16 -24.54 9.77
CA LYS A 145 29.61 -24.62 9.53
C LYS A 145 30.29 -25.57 10.52
N GLU A 146 29.92 -25.52 11.80
CA GLU A 146 30.45 -26.44 12.83
C GLU A 146 30.13 -27.90 12.52
N GLN A 147 28.97 -28.17 11.91
CA GLN A 147 28.55 -29.49 11.44
C GLN A 147 29.12 -29.88 10.07
N GLY A 148 29.98 -29.04 9.47
CA GLY A 148 30.55 -29.27 8.14
C GLY A 148 29.58 -29.03 6.98
N TRP A 149 28.44 -28.39 7.22
CA TRP A 149 27.43 -28.09 6.22
C TRP A 149 27.68 -26.72 5.58
N LEU A 150 27.18 -26.57 4.35
CA LEU A 150 27.24 -25.29 3.66
C LEU A 150 26.27 -24.27 4.28
N PRO A 151 26.69 -23.01 4.41
CA PRO A 151 25.81 -21.95 4.89
C PRO A 151 24.66 -21.72 3.90
N GLN A 152 23.47 -21.47 4.45
CA GLN A 152 22.32 -21.04 3.67
C GLN A 152 22.49 -19.56 3.29
N SER A 153 22.22 -19.21 2.03
CA SER A 153 22.24 -17.82 1.58
C SER A 153 20.83 -17.28 1.48
N TRP A 154 20.57 -16.14 2.13
CA TRP A 154 19.33 -15.38 2.00
C TRP A 154 19.65 -14.07 1.27
N LYS A 155 19.67 -14.11 -0.06
CA LYS A 155 19.88 -12.92 -0.89
C LYS A 155 18.54 -12.32 -1.25
N ALA A 156 18.28 -11.11 -0.78
CA ALA A 156 17.21 -10.30 -1.34
C ALA A 156 17.50 -10.07 -2.82
N GLN A 157 16.48 -10.18 -3.66
CA GLN A 157 16.64 -9.85 -5.07
C GLN A 157 16.78 -8.33 -5.23
N ALA A 158 17.64 -7.91 -6.15
CA ALA A 158 17.89 -6.49 -6.41
C ALA A 158 16.64 -5.69 -6.82
N ASN A 159 15.61 -6.39 -7.32
CA ASN A 159 14.34 -5.84 -7.75
C ASN A 159 13.24 -5.85 -6.67
N HIS A 160 13.50 -6.38 -5.47
CA HIS A 160 12.47 -6.64 -4.45
C HIS A 160 11.70 -5.38 -4.00
N LEU A 161 12.35 -4.20 -4.05
CA LEU A 161 11.73 -2.89 -3.79
C LEU A 161 11.85 -1.95 -4.99
N SER A 162 12.01 -2.50 -6.20
CA SER A 162 12.07 -1.68 -7.41
C SER A 162 10.67 -1.26 -7.83
N CYS A 163 10.54 0.00 -8.19
CA CYS A 163 9.34 0.54 -8.82
C CYS A 163 9.60 0.74 -10.31
N PRO A 164 8.61 0.47 -11.19
CA PRO A 164 8.69 0.94 -12.57
C PRO A 164 8.84 2.47 -12.61
N LYS A 165 9.35 2.96 -13.75
CA LYS A 165 9.46 4.40 -13.97
C LYS A 165 8.07 5.04 -13.89
N PRO A 166 7.90 6.17 -13.19
CA PRO A 166 6.63 6.88 -13.16
C PRO A 166 6.17 7.24 -14.57
N GLU A 167 4.91 6.97 -14.86
CA GLU A 167 4.26 7.36 -16.10
C GLU A 167 3.33 8.54 -15.85
N ALA A 168 3.40 9.56 -16.70
CA ALA A 168 2.47 10.67 -16.65
C ALA A 168 1.13 10.23 -17.25
N PHE A 169 0.03 10.59 -16.62
CA PHE A 169 -1.28 10.42 -17.25
C PHE A 169 -1.39 11.35 -18.47
N TRP A 170 -1.63 10.74 -19.64
CA TRP A 170 -1.81 11.44 -20.90
C TRP A 170 -3.24 12.02 -21.00
N PHE A 171 -3.52 13.06 -20.23
CA PHE A 171 -4.71 13.88 -20.44
C PHE A 171 -4.36 15.03 -21.39
N SER A 172 -5.26 15.31 -22.34
CA SER A 172 -5.23 16.50 -23.20
C SER A 172 -5.35 17.76 -22.33
N SER A 173 -4.25 18.23 -21.76
CA SER A 173 -4.17 19.56 -21.15
C SER A 173 -3.45 20.48 -22.11
N SER A 174 -4.14 21.51 -22.56
CA SER A 174 -3.61 22.59 -23.41
C SER A 174 -2.76 23.61 -22.64
N ASP A 175 -2.39 23.35 -21.38
CA ASP A 175 -1.72 24.31 -20.51
C ASP A 175 -0.20 24.03 -20.38
N PRO A 176 0.67 24.86 -20.99
CA PRO A 176 2.13 24.67 -20.98
C PRO A 176 2.79 24.90 -19.60
N GLY A 177 2.07 25.45 -18.61
CA GLY A 177 2.59 25.60 -17.25
C GLY A 177 2.67 24.27 -16.46
N TRP A 178 1.84 23.29 -16.83
CA TRP A 178 1.74 22.00 -16.13
C TRP A 178 2.84 21.00 -16.50
N THR A 179 3.54 21.23 -17.60
CA THR A 179 4.59 20.34 -18.12
C THR A 179 5.78 20.20 -17.15
N SER A 180 6.20 21.30 -16.52
CA SER A 180 7.32 21.32 -15.55
C SER A 180 7.05 20.47 -14.30
N LEU A 181 5.87 20.61 -13.69
CA LEU A 181 5.48 19.81 -12.52
C LEU A 181 5.19 18.34 -12.87
N ARG A 182 4.73 18.04 -14.09
CA ARG A 182 4.55 16.65 -14.55
C ARG A 182 5.88 15.94 -14.73
N GLU A 183 6.89 16.63 -15.22
CA GLU A 183 8.19 16.04 -15.53
C GLU A 183 9.12 15.96 -14.31
N MET A 184 8.85 16.71 -13.23
CA MET A 184 9.73 16.79 -12.05
C MET A 184 10.03 15.43 -11.39
N TRP A 185 9.10 14.48 -11.50
CA TRP A 185 9.21 13.17 -10.87
C TRP A 185 10.20 12.24 -11.59
N ILE A 186 10.44 12.46 -12.88
CA ILE A 186 11.36 11.64 -13.67
C ILE A 186 12.82 11.84 -13.22
N PRO A 187 13.36 13.08 -13.11
CA PRO A 187 14.69 13.30 -12.57
C PRO A 187 14.87 12.76 -11.15
N SER A 188 13.85 12.93 -10.29
CA SER A 188 13.86 12.41 -8.91
C SER A 188 13.99 10.87 -8.90
N PHE A 189 13.19 10.19 -9.72
CA PHE A 189 13.26 8.74 -9.88
C PHE A 189 14.65 8.27 -10.35
N GLU A 190 15.22 8.90 -11.38
CA GLU A 190 16.56 8.52 -11.88
C GLU A 190 17.66 8.81 -10.85
N GLN A 191 17.52 9.87 -10.06
CA GLN A 191 18.43 10.17 -8.96
C GLN A 191 18.37 9.09 -7.87
N SER A 192 17.17 8.70 -7.42
CA SER A 192 16.99 7.62 -6.44
C SER A 192 17.58 6.30 -6.91
N LYS A 193 17.50 5.99 -8.22
CA LYS A 193 18.16 4.80 -8.78
C LYS A 193 19.69 4.85 -8.68
N LYS A 194 20.30 6.01 -8.93
CA LYS A 194 21.76 6.19 -8.81
C LYS A 194 22.20 6.06 -7.35
N GLU A 195 21.48 6.65 -6.42
CA GLU A 195 21.73 6.55 -4.98
C GLU A 195 21.61 5.10 -4.49
N ALA A 196 20.54 4.41 -4.88
CA ALA A 196 20.36 2.99 -4.55
C ALA A 196 21.46 2.09 -5.14
N TRP A 197 22.02 2.44 -6.29
CA TRP A 197 23.17 1.73 -6.88
C TRP A 197 24.48 2.02 -6.15
N ALA A 198 24.70 3.27 -5.73
CA ALA A 198 25.88 3.67 -4.98
C ALA A 198 25.95 2.97 -3.61
N LEU A 199 24.82 2.77 -2.93
CA LEU A 199 24.74 2.06 -1.65
C LEU A 199 24.99 0.54 -1.74
N ARG A 200 25.11 -0.02 -2.95
CA ARG A 200 25.41 -1.45 -3.16
C ARG A 200 26.91 -1.76 -3.21
N HIS A 201 27.76 -0.74 -3.28
CA HIS A 201 29.22 -0.85 -3.40
C HIS A 201 29.89 -0.18 -2.20
#